data_AF-A0A4P7ZRV1-F1
#
_entry.id   AF-A0A4P7ZRV1-F1
#
_cell.length_a   1.000
_cell.length_b   1.000
_cell.length_c   1.000
_cell.angle_alpha   90.00
_cell.angle_beta   90.00
_cell.angle_gamma   90.00
#
_symmetry.space_group_name_H-M   'P 1'
#
loop_
_entity.id
_entity.type
_entity.pdbx_description
1 polymer ?
#
loop_
_entity_poly.entity_id
_entity_poly.type
_entity_poly.pdbx_seq_one_letter_code
_entity_poly.pdbx_strand_id
1 'polypeptide(L)'
;MPELSLRDLPLRVTALTSVALLVIPAALVLLVPRRLASGLDRLMPDAALLQSFVARPAQPAPALWQQRLGPELAQRYWRAQRRLWWQFWGPHGDAGAYLVFSASPTDPLPPDGLRVDDLIVVAPSPLARQLLEQQLKLRRRPPRGLDQRCSQALLQQEAVHWNPAALAQMLGPLAPLAMTLQLGCITLRSESRALLWEGEAEASPDAMAAAPARLSIPSLGKSQDAAQPLELRGQRLDLLLRGLLSTALLRNALAERYGLGPEQVRRLQSAPFSLQLQAQPEGPYRAGLQLLVRLPGERSLWDRWLRDLSAALEQQGLTRSQPASGLSLWSREDAAVVGGWRWLNGDELLLFLGPNPLKAPSLADPVAADWQLLLQPQALDQLELLPPGLPLVVKRASQLVLQGRGSGSTALSGRLELR
;
A
#
# COMPACT_ATOMS: atom_id res chain seq x y z
N MET A 1 -40.78 62.60 16.93
CA MET A 1 -39.46 61.99 17.11
C MET A 1 -38.84 62.55 18.39
N PRO A 2 -38.78 61.78 19.48
CA PRO A 2 -37.86 62.04 20.57
C PRO A 2 -36.67 61.07 20.44
N GLU A 3 -35.49 61.64 20.23
CA GLU A 3 -34.22 60.95 20.44
C GLU A 3 -34.04 60.63 21.92
N LEU A 4 -33.85 59.35 22.24
CA LEU A 4 -33.34 58.92 23.55
C LEU A 4 -32.13 58.00 23.33
N SER A 5 -30.98 58.66 23.26
CA SER A 5 -29.74 58.41 23.99
C SER A 5 -29.19 56.97 24.10
N LEU A 6 -28.24 56.64 23.22
CA LEU A 6 -27.35 55.47 23.25
C LEU A 6 -26.22 55.55 24.31
N ARG A 7 -26.33 56.43 25.33
CA ARG A 7 -25.21 56.72 26.26
C ARG A 7 -25.23 55.96 27.60
N ASP A 8 -26.30 55.23 27.91
CA ASP A 8 -26.42 54.47 29.17
C ASP A 8 -26.50 52.95 28.95
N LEU A 9 -25.68 52.43 28.03
CA LEU A 9 -25.26 51.02 28.03
C LEU A 9 -23.76 50.95 28.37
N PRO A 10 -23.30 51.39 29.56
CA PRO A 10 -21.88 51.64 29.74
C PRO A 10 -21.25 50.49 30.52
N LEU A 11 -20.18 49.95 29.96
CA LEU A 11 -19.16 49.11 30.60
C LEU A 11 -19.57 47.69 31.01
N ARG A 12 -20.74 47.44 31.60
CA ARG A 12 -21.06 46.08 32.11
C ARG A 12 -21.33 45.09 30.98
N VAL A 13 -22.09 45.50 29.97
CA VAL A 13 -22.41 44.65 28.80
C VAL A 13 -21.15 44.46 27.95
N THR A 14 -20.40 45.54 27.69
CA THR A 14 -19.13 45.48 26.95
C THR A 14 -18.09 44.63 27.68
N ALA A 15 -17.91 44.79 29.01
CA ALA A 15 -17.00 43.96 29.80
C ALA A 15 -17.43 42.49 29.84
N LEU A 16 -18.74 42.20 29.98
CA LEU A 16 -19.25 40.82 29.92
C LEU A 16 -19.02 40.20 28.53
N THR A 17 -19.23 40.94 27.44
CA THR A 17 -18.91 40.43 26.10
C THR A 17 -17.41 40.25 25.89
N SER A 18 -16.55 41.13 26.39
CA SER A 18 -15.10 40.99 26.29
C SER A 18 -14.58 39.81 27.12
N VAL A 19 -15.09 39.63 28.33
CA VAL A 19 -14.79 38.47 29.18
C VAL A 19 -15.30 37.20 28.53
N ALA A 20 -16.51 37.18 27.97
CA ALA A 20 -17.03 36.04 27.23
C ALA A 20 -16.17 35.73 25.98
N LEU A 21 -15.76 36.74 25.21
CA LEU A 21 -14.91 36.58 24.02
C LEU A 21 -13.48 36.15 24.33
N LEU A 22 -12.97 36.36 25.54
CA LEU A 22 -11.62 35.93 25.92
C LEU A 22 -11.62 34.63 26.73
N VAL A 23 -12.55 34.50 27.68
CA VAL A 23 -12.63 33.36 28.59
C VAL A 23 -13.28 32.15 27.92
N ILE A 24 -14.29 32.31 27.06
CA ILE A 24 -14.92 31.17 26.39
C ILE A 24 -13.92 30.48 25.43
N PRO A 25 -13.15 31.19 24.57
CA PRO A 25 -12.13 30.53 23.77
C PRO A 25 -10.99 29.95 24.59
N ALA A 26 -10.54 30.63 25.66
CA ALA A 26 -9.50 30.10 26.54
C ALA A 26 -9.96 28.85 27.30
N ALA A 27 -11.19 28.84 27.80
CA ALA A 27 -11.82 27.68 28.44
C ALA A 27 -12.06 26.56 27.42
N LEU A 28 -12.48 26.87 26.19
CA LEU A 28 -12.58 25.88 25.11
C LEU A 28 -11.22 25.29 24.75
N VAL A 29 -10.13 26.07 24.71
CA VAL A 29 -8.76 25.56 24.49
C VAL A 29 -8.29 24.66 25.65
N LEU A 30 -8.72 24.94 26.88
CA LEU A 30 -8.42 24.13 28.06
C LEU A 30 -9.32 22.88 28.20
N LEU A 31 -10.55 22.94 27.68
CA LEU A 31 -11.55 21.86 27.69
C LEU A 31 -11.48 20.96 26.45
N VAL A 32 -10.86 21.41 25.36
CA VAL A 32 -10.51 20.55 24.23
C VAL A 32 -9.49 19.56 24.76
N PRO A 33 -9.81 18.25 24.83
CA PRO A 33 -8.87 17.27 25.31
C PRO A 33 -7.62 17.34 24.44
N ARG A 34 -6.50 17.77 25.01
CA ARG A 34 -5.18 17.62 24.39
C ARG A 34 -5.10 16.16 23.97
N ARG A 35 -4.88 15.91 22.66
CA ARG A 35 -4.81 14.55 22.12
C ARG A 35 -3.89 13.72 23.03
N LEU A 36 -4.47 12.72 23.69
CA LEU A 36 -3.77 11.80 24.61
C LEU A 36 -2.90 10.79 23.84
N ALA A 37 -2.11 11.29 22.88
CA ALA A 37 -1.02 10.56 22.22
C ALA A 37 -0.25 11.51 21.28
N SER A 38 0.29 12.61 21.81
CA SER A 38 1.24 13.43 21.06
C SER A 38 2.51 12.64 20.74
N GLY A 39 2.82 11.61 21.54
CA GLY A 39 4.01 10.78 21.34
C GLY A 39 3.98 9.98 20.03
N LEU A 40 2.81 9.47 19.62
CA LEU A 40 2.73 8.66 18.40
C LEU A 40 2.95 9.49 17.13
N ASP A 41 2.45 10.73 17.13
CA ASP A 41 2.69 11.71 16.06
C ASP A 41 4.19 12.01 15.87
N ARG A 42 4.98 11.90 16.95
CA ARG A 42 6.44 12.07 16.90
C ARG A 42 7.17 10.83 16.38
N LEU A 43 6.62 9.63 16.64
CA LEU A 43 7.22 8.36 16.25
C LEU A 43 6.92 7.97 14.80
N MET A 44 5.72 8.26 14.32
CA MET A 44 5.24 7.81 13.01
C MET A 44 6.16 8.18 11.83
N PRO A 45 6.74 9.39 11.73
CA PRO A 45 7.60 9.71 10.59
C PRO A 45 8.98 9.05 10.66
N ASP A 46 9.37 8.47 11.81
CA ASP A 46 10.55 7.62 11.96
C ASP A 46 10.23 6.12 11.87
N ALA A 47 8.95 5.77 11.75
CA ALA A 47 8.54 4.39 11.58
C ALA A 47 8.48 4.04 10.08
N ALA A 48 9.25 3.03 9.67
CA ALA A 48 9.06 2.38 8.39
C ALA A 48 7.68 1.73 8.33
N LEU A 49 7.37 0.98 9.40
CA LEU A 49 6.12 0.28 9.60
C LEU A 49 5.73 0.48 11.06
N LEU A 50 4.47 0.82 11.31
CA LEU A 50 3.92 0.99 12.65
C LEU A 50 2.56 0.31 12.73
N GLN A 51 2.35 -0.51 13.76
CA GLN A 51 1.16 -1.32 13.92
C GLN A 51 0.55 -1.11 15.30
N SER A 52 -0.77 -0.98 15.36
CA SER A 52 -1.54 -0.96 16.59
C SER A 52 -2.26 -2.29 16.81
N PHE A 53 -2.34 -2.71 18.07
CA PHE A 53 -2.94 -3.96 18.49
C PHE A 53 -3.86 -3.73 19.67
N VAL A 54 -4.96 -4.47 19.75
CA VAL A 54 -5.80 -4.48 20.95
C VAL A 54 -5.10 -5.22 22.08
N ALA A 55 -4.99 -4.56 23.23
CA ALA A 55 -4.54 -5.18 24.46
C ALA A 55 -5.64 -6.11 24.99
N ARG A 56 -5.27 -7.37 25.27
CA ARG A 56 -6.14 -8.37 25.90
C ARG A 56 -5.47 -8.85 27.20
N PRO A 57 -5.56 -8.09 28.31
CA PRO A 57 -4.83 -8.39 29.54
C PRO A 57 -5.13 -9.75 30.17
N ALA A 58 -6.26 -10.37 29.81
CA ALA A 58 -6.63 -11.73 30.23
C ALA A 58 -5.82 -12.84 29.52
N GLN A 59 -5.19 -12.53 28.39
CA GLN A 59 -4.32 -13.42 27.63
C GLN A 59 -2.85 -13.24 28.07
N PRO A 60 -1.95 -14.22 27.85
CA PRO A 60 -0.54 -14.05 28.13
C PRO A 60 0.06 -12.87 27.33
N ALA A 61 1.06 -12.21 27.91
CA ALA A 61 1.74 -11.10 27.26
C ALA A 61 2.38 -11.57 25.93
N PRO A 62 2.23 -10.82 24.83
CA PRO A 62 2.81 -11.19 23.53
C PRO A 62 4.33 -11.38 23.61
N ALA A 63 4.88 -12.18 22.70
CA ALA A 63 6.31 -12.50 22.68
C ALA A 63 7.21 -11.24 22.66
N LEU A 64 6.83 -10.20 21.92
CA LEU A 64 7.59 -8.94 21.88
C LEU A 64 7.70 -8.27 23.26
N TRP A 65 6.64 -8.32 24.07
CA TRP A 65 6.67 -7.77 25.42
C TRP A 65 7.69 -8.50 26.28
N GLN A 66 7.69 -9.84 26.22
CA GLN A 66 8.64 -10.67 26.96
C GLN A 66 10.08 -10.44 26.50
N GLN A 67 10.30 -10.31 25.19
CA GLN A 67 11.62 -10.04 24.62
C GLN A 67 12.20 -8.68 25.03
N ARG A 68 11.35 -7.67 25.20
CA ARG A 68 11.78 -6.29 25.49
C ARG A 68 11.86 -5.97 26.97
N LEU A 69 10.98 -6.56 27.79
CA LEU A 69 10.87 -6.22 29.21
C LEU A 69 11.35 -7.35 30.14
N GLY A 70 11.54 -8.57 29.61
CA GLY A 70 11.63 -9.77 30.43
C GLY A 70 10.25 -10.20 30.98
N PRO A 71 10.13 -11.45 31.48
CA PRO A 71 8.83 -12.05 31.79
C PRO A 71 8.05 -11.31 32.90
N GLU A 72 8.73 -10.86 33.96
CA GLU A 72 8.08 -10.22 35.11
C GLU A 72 7.53 -8.83 34.78
N LEU A 73 8.36 -7.95 34.21
CA LEU A 73 7.96 -6.61 33.81
C LEU A 73 6.94 -6.66 32.66
N ALA A 74 7.10 -7.57 31.70
CA ALA A 74 6.12 -7.78 30.64
C ALA A 74 4.74 -8.10 31.21
N GLN A 75 4.65 -9.04 32.16
CA GLN A 75 3.37 -9.41 32.76
C GLN A 75 2.77 -8.28 33.59
N ARG A 76 3.60 -7.53 34.34
CA ARG A 76 3.16 -6.37 35.12
C ARG A 76 2.53 -5.30 34.24
N TYR A 77 3.25 -4.85 33.20
CA TYR A 77 2.73 -3.82 32.32
C TYR A 77 1.57 -4.32 31.46
N TRP A 78 1.60 -5.57 30.99
CA TRP A 78 0.51 -6.15 30.19
C TRP A 78 -0.83 -6.21 30.94
N ARG A 79 -0.80 -6.55 32.24
CA ARG A 79 -2.01 -6.55 33.09
C ARG A 79 -2.58 -5.14 33.31
N ALA A 80 -1.72 -4.13 33.35
CA ALA A 80 -2.12 -2.74 33.50
C ALA A 80 -2.58 -2.12 32.17
N GLN A 81 -2.16 -2.69 31.03
CA GLN A 81 -2.40 -2.12 29.71
C GLN A 81 -3.89 -2.02 29.39
N ARG A 82 -4.29 -0.87 28.84
CA ARG A 82 -5.66 -0.61 28.42
C ARG A 82 -5.70 -0.30 26.93
N ARG A 83 -6.75 -0.78 26.26
CA ARG A 83 -7.10 -0.48 24.87
C ARG A 83 -6.07 -0.97 23.85
N LEU A 84 -5.03 -0.19 23.57
CA LEU A 84 -4.10 -0.43 22.46
C LEU A 84 -2.66 -0.45 22.95
N TRP A 85 -1.82 -1.16 22.22
CA TRP A 85 -0.37 -1.03 22.27
C TRP A 85 0.16 -1.05 20.84
N TRP A 86 1.41 -0.61 20.65
CA TRP A 86 1.98 -0.49 19.32
C TRP A 86 3.34 -1.18 19.22
N GLN A 87 3.69 -1.56 17.99
CA GLN A 87 5.04 -1.92 17.63
C GLN A 87 5.43 -1.20 16.35
N PHE A 88 6.71 -0.87 16.21
CA PHE A 88 7.20 -0.26 14.99
C PHE A 88 8.63 -0.69 14.65
N TRP A 89 9.00 -0.48 13.40
CA TRP A 89 10.35 -0.68 12.88
C TRP A 89 10.89 0.65 12.39
N GLY A 90 12.15 0.95 12.71
CA GLY A 90 12.84 2.13 12.18
C GLY A 90 13.08 2.02 10.67
N PRO A 91 13.55 3.10 10.01
CA PRO A 91 13.73 3.19 8.56
C PRO A 91 14.69 2.14 7.98
N HIS A 92 15.60 1.60 8.79
CA HIS A 92 16.59 0.62 8.38
C HIS A 92 16.19 -0.84 8.66
N GLY A 93 15.10 -1.08 9.41
CA GLY A 93 14.47 -2.40 9.61
C GLY A 93 15.32 -3.50 10.25
N ASP A 94 16.60 -3.24 10.53
CA ASP A 94 17.66 -4.17 10.89
C ASP A 94 17.80 -4.37 12.41
N ALA A 95 17.47 -3.35 13.20
CA ALA A 95 17.54 -3.41 14.65
C ALA A 95 16.42 -4.27 15.31
N GLY A 96 15.37 -4.62 14.57
CA GLY A 96 14.18 -5.31 15.09
C GLY A 96 13.08 -4.36 15.60
N ALA A 97 11.98 -4.94 16.09
CA ALA A 97 10.79 -4.18 16.47
C ALA A 97 10.95 -3.46 17.83
N TYR A 98 10.53 -2.20 17.87
CA TYR A 98 10.33 -1.42 19.09
C TYR A 98 8.97 -1.74 19.69
N LEU A 99 8.90 -1.83 21.03
CA LEU A 99 7.65 -1.95 21.76
C LEU A 99 7.20 -0.57 22.23
N VAL A 100 5.93 -0.23 22.05
CA VAL A 100 5.37 1.05 22.49
C VAL A 100 4.07 0.82 23.23
N PHE A 101 3.93 1.45 24.39
CA PHE A 101 2.69 1.39 25.16
C PHE A 101 2.48 2.68 25.97
N SER A 102 1.23 2.95 26.27
CA SER A 102 0.82 4.07 27.12
C SER A 102 1.29 3.84 28.56
N ALA A 103 1.89 4.84 29.19
CA ALA A 103 2.33 4.75 30.58
C ALA A 103 2.15 6.08 31.31
N SER A 104 1.97 6.01 32.63
CA SER A 104 1.91 7.21 33.47
C SER A 104 3.26 7.95 33.44
N PRO A 105 3.28 9.28 33.56
CA PRO A 105 4.52 10.07 33.72
C PRO A 105 5.42 9.59 34.86
N THR A 106 4.84 9.00 35.89
CA THR A 106 5.52 8.49 37.09
C THR A 106 6.06 7.08 36.95
N ASP A 107 5.73 6.37 35.88
CA ASP A 107 6.16 4.98 35.71
C ASP A 107 7.69 4.90 35.49
N PRO A 108 8.39 3.95 36.13
CA PRO A 108 9.82 3.79 35.95
C PRO A 108 10.13 3.31 34.54
N LEU A 109 11.19 3.85 33.94
CA LEU A 109 11.63 3.41 32.61
C LEU A 109 12.23 2.01 32.68
N PRO A 110 11.81 1.07 31.81
CA PRO A 110 12.46 -0.23 31.69
C PRO A 110 13.85 -0.09 31.05
N PRO A 111 14.68 -1.16 31.08
CA PRO A 111 15.90 -1.22 30.29
C PRO A 111 15.63 -0.90 28.82
N ASP A 112 16.54 -0.14 28.21
CA ASP A 112 16.40 0.38 26.84
C ASP A 112 15.11 1.17 26.55
N GLY A 113 14.43 1.61 27.61
CA GLY A 113 13.24 2.45 27.56
C GLY A 113 13.56 3.93 27.31
N LEU A 114 12.70 4.57 26.52
CA LEU A 114 12.66 6.01 26.31
C LEU A 114 11.23 6.50 26.55
N ARG A 115 11.10 7.66 27.21
CA ARG A 115 9.81 8.32 27.37
C ARG A 115 9.57 9.27 26.19
N VAL A 116 8.44 9.11 25.52
CA VAL A 116 8.00 9.96 24.43
C VAL A 116 6.60 10.47 24.78
N ASP A 117 6.58 11.63 25.44
CA ASP A 117 5.38 12.24 26.00
C ASP A 117 4.64 11.26 26.96
N ASP A 118 3.47 10.78 26.57
CA ASP A 118 2.62 9.83 27.30
C ASP A 118 2.89 8.35 26.98
N LEU A 119 3.92 8.08 26.17
CA LEU A 119 4.32 6.74 25.75
C LEU A 119 5.67 6.33 26.36
N ILE A 120 5.80 5.04 26.64
CA ILE A 120 7.11 4.39 26.82
C ILE A 120 7.41 3.61 25.54
N VAL A 121 8.60 3.85 24.99
CA VAL A 121 9.17 3.12 23.85
C VAL A 121 10.33 2.29 24.34
N VAL A 122 10.29 0.98 24.14
CA VAL A 122 11.38 0.07 24.50
C VAL A 122 12.08 -0.38 23.24
N ALA A 123 13.33 0.06 23.10
CA ALA A 123 14.16 -0.24 21.95
C ALA A 123 14.64 -1.70 21.95
N PRO A 124 14.98 -2.25 20.78
CA PRO A 124 15.53 -3.59 20.71
C PRO A 124 16.95 -3.73 21.22
N SER A 125 17.70 -2.62 21.30
CA SER A 125 19.08 -2.57 21.78
C SER A 125 19.44 -1.15 22.28
N PRO A 126 20.53 -0.99 23.06
CA PRO A 126 20.99 0.32 23.50
C PRO A 126 21.34 1.28 22.35
N LEU A 127 21.91 0.75 21.25
CA LEU A 127 22.21 1.54 20.06
C LEU A 127 20.93 2.03 19.37
N ALA A 128 19.95 1.15 19.22
CA ALA A 128 18.65 1.48 18.64
C ALA A 128 17.90 2.53 19.47
N ARG A 129 18.07 2.53 20.79
CA ARG A 129 17.58 3.58 21.69
C ARG A 129 18.26 4.92 21.42
N GLN A 130 19.59 4.94 21.36
CA GLN A 130 20.37 6.17 21.12
C GLN A 130 20.00 6.82 19.79
N LEU A 131 19.86 6.02 18.73
CA LEU A 131 19.45 6.49 17.40
C LEU A 131 18.05 7.12 17.44
N LEU A 132 17.09 6.45 18.08
CA LEU A 132 15.73 6.99 18.24
C LEU A 132 15.74 8.31 19.03
N GLU A 133 16.51 8.38 20.11
CA GLU A 133 16.62 9.60 20.92
C GLU A 133 17.18 10.78 20.10
N GLN A 134 18.17 10.52 19.23
CA GLN A 134 18.70 11.53 18.31
C GLN A 134 17.66 11.97 17.29
N GLN A 135 16.89 11.05 16.72
CA GLN A 135 15.84 11.36 15.74
C GLN A 135 14.70 12.19 16.35
N LEU A 136 14.32 11.90 17.61
CA LEU A 136 13.26 12.60 18.32
C LEU A 136 13.64 14.03 18.75
N LYS A 137 14.93 14.39 18.74
CA LYS A 137 15.41 15.77 18.97
C LYS A 137 15.17 16.67 17.76
N LEU A 138 14.96 16.10 16.58
CA LEU A 138 14.67 16.87 15.37
C LEU A 138 13.27 17.49 15.46
N ARG A 139 13.17 18.80 15.27
CA ARG A 139 11.87 19.49 15.22
C ARG A 139 11.11 19.07 13.97
N ARG A 140 9.91 18.52 14.16
CA ARG A 140 9.03 18.09 13.06
C ARG A 140 7.78 18.95 12.95
N ARG A 141 7.26 19.01 11.73
CA ARG A 141 5.97 19.64 11.47
C ARG A 141 4.85 18.77 12.07
N PRO A 142 3.76 19.37 12.58
CA PRO A 142 2.58 18.62 12.98
C PRO A 142 2.02 17.80 11.81
N PRO A 143 1.46 16.60 12.07
CA PRO A 143 0.87 15.77 11.03
C PRO A 143 -0.33 16.48 10.37
N ARG A 144 -0.46 16.32 9.05
CA ARG A 144 -1.53 16.90 8.23
C ARG A 144 -1.97 15.89 7.17
N GLY A 145 -3.15 16.07 6.59
CA GLY A 145 -3.61 15.23 5.49
C GLY A 145 -3.68 13.75 5.90
N LEU A 146 -3.08 12.88 5.09
CA LEU A 146 -3.03 11.43 5.32
C LEU A 146 -2.38 11.08 6.67
N ASP A 147 -1.24 11.69 7.02
CA ASP A 147 -0.54 11.43 8.29
C ASP A 147 -1.44 11.64 9.51
N GLN A 148 -2.23 12.72 9.50
CA GLN A 148 -3.15 13.01 10.59
C GLN A 148 -4.24 11.95 10.71
N ARG A 149 -4.78 11.46 9.58
CA ARG A 149 -5.80 10.41 9.54
C ARG A 149 -5.22 9.06 9.96
N CYS A 150 -4.00 8.76 9.55
CA CYS A 150 -3.29 7.54 9.94
C CYS A 150 -2.97 7.49 11.42
N SER A 151 -2.46 8.58 11.99
CA SER A 151 -2.28 8.71 13.44
C SER A 151 -3.61 8.49 14.19
N GLN A 152 -4.70 9.12 13.74
CA GLN A 152 -6.02 8.92 14.35
C GLN A 152 -6.47 7.45 14.30
N ALA A 153 -6.30 6.77 13.17
CA ALA A 153 -6.64 5.35 13.04
C ALA A 153 -5.82 4.48 14.02
N LEU A 154 -4.51 4.71 14.10
CA LEU A 154 -3.60 3.98 14.99
C LEU A 154 -3.93 4.15 16.48
N LEU A 155 -4.53 5.29 16.86
CA LEU A 155 -4.92 5.58 18.24
C LEU A 155 -6.31 5.04 18.61
N GLN A 156 -7.12 4.67 17.64
CA GLN A 156 -8.52 4.29 17.86
C GLN A 156 -8.76 2.79 17.72
N GLN A 157 -8.04 2.12 16.81
CA GLN A 157 -8.30 0.73 16.42
C GLN A 157 -7.02 0.02 15.96
N GLU A 158 -7.15 -1.27 15.63
CA GLU A 158 -6.07 -2.04 15.00
C GLU A 158 -5.85 -1.50 13.58
N ALA A 159 -4.64 -1.05 13.33
CA ALA A 159 -4.26 -0.37 12.11
C ALA A 159 -2.76 -0.55 11.86
N VAL A 160 -2.39 -0.39 10.59
CA VAL A 160 -1.03 -0.48 10.10
C VAL A 160 -0.76 0.77 9.29
N HIS A 161 0.30 1.47 9.63
CA HIS A 161 0.88 2.55 8.85
C HIS A 161 2.18 2.06 8.24
N TRP A 162 2.43 2.38 6.97
CA TRP A 162 3.68 2.09 6.28
C TRP A 162 4.18 3.31 5.52
N ASN A 163 5.49 3.34 5.30
CA ASN A 163 6.17 4.31 4.47
C ASN A 163 6.82 3.64 3.24
N PRO A 164 7.46 4.43 2.34
CA PRO A 164 8.08 3.90 1.13
C PRO A 164 9.14 2.82 1.39
N ALA A 165 9.94 2.97 2.45
CA ALA A 165 11.01 2.06 2.79
C ALA A 165 10.48 0.69 3.22
N ALA A 166 9.47 0.65 4.11
CA ALA A 166 8.85 -0.61 4.51
C ALA A 166 8.19 -1.32 3.33
N LEU A 167 7.48 -0.57 2.48
CA LEU A 167 6.81 -1.15 1.33
C LEU A 167 7.81 -1.73 0.34
N ALA A 168 8.91 -1.03 0.07
CA ALA A 168 10.00 -1.52 -0.78
C ALA A 168 10.65 -2.78 -0.21
N GLN A 169 10.88 -2.83 1.11
CA GLN A 169 11.43 -4.02 1.77
C GLN A 169 10.48 -5.22 1.69
N MET A 170 9.16 -5.01 1.84
CA MET A 170 8.16 -6.08 1.76
C MET A 170 7.97 -6.60 0.33
N LEU A 171 7.91 -5.71 -0.67
CA LEU A 171 7.63 -6.05 -2.05
C LEU A 171 8.88 -6.43 -2.86
N GLY A 172 10.06 -6.03 -2.41
CA GLY A 172 11.32 -6.31 -3.10
C GLY A 172 11.28 -5.86 -4.56
N PRO A 173 11.55 -6.75 -5.54
CA PRO A 173 11.49 -6.41 -6.97
C PRO A 173 10.13 -5.90 -7.47
N LEU A 174 9.04 -6.15 -6.73
CA LEU A 174 7.70 -5.68 -7.09
C LEU A 174 7.41 -4.25 -6.62
N ALA A 175 8.31 -3.62 -5.86
CA ALA A 175 8.12 -2.27 -5.34
C ALA A 175 7.71 -1.21 -6.40
N PRO A 176 8.22 -1.23 -7.64
CA PRO A 176 7.79 -0.29 -8.68
C PRO A 176 6.28 -0.36 -8.99
N LEU A 177 5.63 -1.52 -8.81
CA LEU A 177 4.20 -1.67 -9.06
C LEU A 177 3.33 -0.96 -8.01
N ALA A 178 3.91 -0.61 -6.87
CA ALA A 178 3.22 0.05 -5.76
C ALA A 178 3.62 1.53 -5.61
N MET A 179 4.11 2.18 -6.67
CA MET A 179 4.50 3.60 -6.64
C MET A 179 3.36 4.56 -6.32
N THR A 180 2.10 4.16 -6.48
CA THR A 180 0.94 4.97 -6.07
C THR A 180 0.55 4.75 -4.60
N LEU A 181 1.18 3.79 -3.92
CA LEU A 181 0.81 3.33 -2.58
C LEU A 181 1.96 3.49 -1.58
N GLN A 182 2.90 4.41 -1.83
CA GLN A 182 4.18 4.49 -1.14
C GLN A 182 4.05 4.75 0.37
N LEU A 183 3.11 5.61 0.76
CA LEU A 183 2.77 5.89 2.15
C LEU A 183 1.29 5.58 2.35
N GLY A 184 0.91 5.01 3.48
CA GLY A 184 -0.50 4.81 3.75
C GLY A 184 -0.78 4.23 5.12
N CYS A 185 -2.07 4.06 5.37
CA CYS A 185 -2.55 3.31 6.51
C CYS A 185 -3.80 2.51 6.17
N ILE A 186 -3.88 1.34 6.78
CA ILE A 186 -5.05 0.46 6.74
C ILE A 186 -5.49 0.14 8.15
N THR A 187 -6.78 -0.07 8.30
CA THR A 187 -7.41 -0.52 9.54
C THR A 187 -7.75 -1.99 9.36
N LEU A 188 -7.52 -2.79 10.39
CA LEU A 188 -7.63 -4.23 10.34
C LEU A 188 -8.85 -4.69 11.14
N ARG A 189 -9.58 -5.65 10.59
CA ARG A 189 -10.67 -6.34 11.28
C ARG A 189 -10.58 -7.83 11.00
N SER A 190 -10.56 -8.63 12.05
CA SER A 190 -10.67 -10.08 11.92
C SER A 190 -12.14 -10.50 11.94
N GLU A 191 -12.53 -11.36 10.99
CA GLU A 191 -13.87 -11.95 10.90
C GLU A 191 -13.74 -13.45 10.64
N SER A 192 -13.95 -14.28 11.66
CA SER A 192 -13.83 -15.74 11.58
C SER A 192 -12.48 -16.19 11.01
N ARG A 193 -12.42 -16.58 9.72
CA ARG A 193 -11.20 -16.99 9.01
C ARG A 193 -10.67 -15.93 8.04
N ALA A 194 -11.24 -14.74 8.06
CA ALA A 194 -10.83 -13.64 7.21
C ALA A 194 -10.15 -12.52 8.00
N LEU A 195 -9.17 -11.90 7.37
CA LEU A 195 -8.70 -10.57 7.73
C LEU A 195 -9.23 -9.59 6.69
N LEU A 196 -9.92 -8.56 7.15
CA LEU A 196 -10.49 -7.49 6.33
C LEU A 196 -9.73 -6.21 6.60
N TRP A 197 -9.59 -5.37 5.57
CA TRP A 197 -9.04 -4.05 5.75
C TRP A 197 -9.65 -3.01 4.84
N GLU A 198 -9.62 -1.78 5.34
CA GLU A 198 -9.92 -0.57 4.61
C GLU A 198 -8.92 0.51 4.99
N GLY A 199 -8.61 1.40 4.06
CA GLY A 199 -7.61 2.42 4.30
C GLY A 199 -7.37 3.35 3.14
N GLU A 200 -6.26 4.07 3.24
CA GLU A 200 -5.87 5.13 2.31
C GLU A 200 -4.37 5.05 2.06
N ALA A 201 -3.95 5.38 0.84
CA ALA A 201 -2.55 5.45 0.47
C ALA A 201 -2.28 6.58 -0.52
N GLU A 202 -1.07 7.10 -0.50
CA GLU A 202 -0.61 8.19 -1.35
C GLU A 202 0.76 7.87 -1.95
N ALA A 203 1.00 8.44 -3.13
CA ALA A 203 2.27 8.28 -3.85
C ALA A 203 3.42 9.11 -3.23
N SER A 204 3.10 10.17 -2.48
CA SER A 204 4.06 11.11 -1.91
C SER A 204 3.63 11.55 -0.51
N PRO A 205 4.56 11.68 0.45
CA PRO A 205 4.26 12.13 1.81
C PRO A 205 3.82 13.61 1.90
N ASP A 206 4.16 14.43 0.90
CA ASP A 206 3.79 15.85 0.85
C ASP A 206 2.42 16.09 0.19
N ALA A 207 1.74 15.03 -0.24
CA ALA A 207 0.42 15.18 -0.83
C ALA A 207 -0.59 15.64 0.23
N MET A 208 -1.30 16.73 -0.08
CA MET A 208 -2.36 17.29 0.76
C MET A 208 -3.74 17.00 0.17
N ALA A 209 -3.91 15.78 -0.35
CA ALA A 209 -5.16 15.39 -0.98
C ALA A 209 -6.27 15.20 0.08
N ALA A 210 -7.50 15.51 -0.34
CA ALA A 210 -8.68 15.19 0.45
C ALA A 210 -8.81 13.66 0.60
N ALA A 211 -9.42 13.21 1.70
CA ALA A 211 -9.67 11.80 1.93
C ALA A 211 -10.53 11.22 0.78
N PRO A 212 -10.10 10.13 0.15
CA PRO A 212 -10.85 9.52 -0.94
C PRO A 212 -12.12 8.85 -0.42
N ALA A 213 -13.11 8.67 -1.30
CA ALA A 213 -14.33 7.95 -0.97
C ALA A 213 -14.00 6.48 -0.63
N ARG A 214 -14.42 6.03 0.55
CA ARG A 214 -14.18 4.66 1.02
C ARG A 214 -14.69 3.61 0.04
N LEU A 215 -14.00 2.48 0.03
CA LEU A 215 -14.38 1.30 -0.73
C LEU A 215 -15.07 0.29 0.19
N SER A 216 -16.11 -0.36 -0.31
CA SER A 216 -16.70 -1.51 0.35
C SER A 216 -15.70 -2.66 0.39
N ILE A 217 -15.70 -3.45 1.45
CA ILE A 217 -14.86 -4.66 1.52
C ILE A 217 -15.23 -5.60 0.36
N PRO A 218 -14.26 -6.07 -0.44
CA PRO A 218 -14.55 -6.98 -1.55
C PRO A 218 -15.04 -8.33 -1.03
N SER A 219 -16.09 -8.85 -1.67
CA SER A 219 -16.50 -10.24 -1.50
C SER A 219 -15.53 -11.16 -2.24
N LEU A 220 -15.31 -12.37 -1.70
CA LEU A 220 -14.61 -13.39 -2.46
C LEU A 220 -15.55 -13.90 -3.56
N GLY A 221 -15.08 -13.84 -4.80
CA GLY A 221 -15.71 -14.55 -5.90
C GLY A 221 -15.55 -16.06 -5.74
N LYS A 222 -15.90 -16.81 -6.79
CA LYS A 222 -15.52 -18.23 -6.88
C LYS A 222 -14.00 -18.34 -6.66
N SER A 223 -13.59 -19.37 -5.90
CA SER A 223 -12.17 -19.70 -5.72
C SER A 223 -11.52 -19.72 -7.10
N GLN A 224 -10.49 -18.91 -7.26
CA GLN A 224 -9.73 -18.86 -8.50
C GLN A 224 -9.04 -20.23 -8.70
N ASP A 225 -8.89 -20.66 -9.95
CA ASP A 225 -8.21 -21.92 -10.27
C ASP A 225 -6.75 -21.81 -9.80
N ALA A 226 -6.21 -22.81 -9.11
CA ALA A 226 -4.82 -22.82 -8.68
C ALA A 226 -3.84 -22.69 -9.86
N ALA A 227 -4.28 -23.07 -11.07
CA ALA A 227 -3.54 -22.85 -12.31
C ALA A 227 -3.43 -21.35 -12.69
N GLN A 228 -4.30 -20.48 -12.17
CA GLN A 228 -4.29 -19.03 -12.38
C GLN A 228 -4.07 -18.30 -11.03
N PRO A 229 -2.84 -18.28 -10.50
CA PRO A 229 -2.58 -17.80 -9.15
C PRO A 229 -2.62 -16.27 -8.97
N LEU A 230 -2.69 -15.50 -10.07
CA LEU A 230 -2.77 -14.04 -10.04
C LEU A 230 -3.63 -13.49 -11.16
N GLU A 231 -4.48 -12.52 -10.82
CA GLU A 231 -5.18 -11.67 -11.78
C GLU A 231 -5.22 -10.22 -11.28
N LEU A 232 -4.74 -9.29 -12.10
CA LEU A 232 -4.84 -7.86 -11.87
C LEU A 232 -5.59 -7.24 -13.03
N ARG A 233 -6.70 -6.58 -12.73
CA ARG A 233 -7.49 -5.82 -13.71
C ARG A 233 -7.56 -4.37 -13.32
N GLY A 234 -7.63 -3.49 -14.31
CA GLY A 234 -7.77 -2.07 -14.07
C GLY A 234 -8.27 -1.31 -15.28
N GLN A 235 -8.88 -0.17 -15.01
CA GLN A 235 -9.38 0.73 -16.05
C GLN A 235 -8.24 1.43 -16.80
N ARG A 236 -7.03 1.47 -16.23
CA ARG A 236 -5.87 2.19 -16.75
C ARG A 236 -4.57 1.44 -16.51
N LEU A 237 -3.87 1.11 -17.59
CA LEU A 237 -2.55 0.44 -17.56
C LEU A 237 -1.44 1.30 -16.91
N ASP A 238 -1.69 2.60 -16.71
CA ASP A 238 -0.92 3.50 -15.84
C ASP A 238 -0.50 2.84 -14.51
N LEU A 239 -1.39 2.05 -13.90
CA LEU A 239 -1.09 1.35 -12.64
C LEU A 239 0.20 0.50 -12.72
N LEU A 240 0.42 -0.20 -13.84
CA LEU A 240 1.61 -1.03 -14.06
C LEU A 240 2.77 -0.21 -14.62
N LEU A 241 2.48 0.69 -15.56
CA LEU A 241 3.51 1.39 -16.32
C LEU A 241 4.14 2.55 -15.56
N ARG A 242 3.44 3.20 -14.62
CA ARG A 242 3.97 4.40 -13.95
C ARG A 242 5.30 4.14 -13.28
N GLY A 243 5.39 3.07 -12.50
CA GLY A 243 6.61 2.77 -11.78
C GLY A 243 7.71 2.18 -12.66
N LEU A 244 7.34 1.31 -13.61
CA LEU A 244 8.28 0.76 -14.59
C LEU A 244 8.88 1.86 -15.48
N LEU A 245 8.09 2.87 -15.84
CA LEU A 245 8.50 3.96 -16.72
C LEU A 245 8.91 5.22 -15.95
N SER A 246 9.14 5.12 -14.64
CA SER A 246 9.60 6.26 -13.82
C SER A 246 11.03 6.68 -14.20
N THR A 247 11.86 5.74 -14.65
CA THR A 247 13.24 5.96 -15.09
C THR A 247 13.33 6.44 -16.55
N ALA A 248 14.08 7.52 -16.79
CA ALA A 248 14.31 8.05 -18.14
C ALA A 248 14.95 7.03 -19.09
N LEU A 249 15.87 6.20 -18.58
CA LEU A 249 16.55 5.15 -19.36
C LEU A 249 15.55 4.19 -20.02
N LEU A 250 14.54 3.72 -19.29
CA LEU A 250 13.54 2.80 -19.82
C LEU A 250 12.62 3.49 -20.83
N ARG A 251 12.23 4.74 -20.58
CA ARG A 251 11.44 5.53 -21.54
C ARG A 251 12.19 5.76 -22.85
N ASN A 252 13.47 6.11 -22.77
CA ASN A 252 14.31 6.33 -23.95
C ASN A 252 14.52 5.03 -24.72
N ALA A 253 14.81 3.92 -24.02
CA ALA A 253 14.94 2.61 -24.64
C ALA A 253 13.67 2.16 -25.37
N LEU A 254 12.48 2.39 -24.79
CA LEU A 254 11.20 2.08 -25.44
C LEU A 254 10.99 2.90 -26.71
N ALA A 255 11.29 4.20 -26.68
CA ALA A 255 11.15 5.06 -27.84
C ALA A 255 12.15 4.72 -28.95
N GLU A 256 13.44 4.64 -28.61
CA GLU A 256 14.53 4.49 -29.57
C GLU A 256 14.66 3.07 -30.13
N ARG A 257 14.48 2.03 -29.29
CA ARG A 257 14.70 0.63 -29.71
C ARG A 257 13.43 -0.10 -30.10
N TYR A 258 12.28 0.29 -29.53
CA TYR A 258 11.03 -0.44 -29.68
C TYR A 258 9.90 0.40 -30.29
N GLY A 259 10.21 1.61 -30.78
CA GLY A 259 9.28 2.49 -31.49
C GLY A 259 8.11 3.01 -30.64
N LEU A 260 8.19 2.87 -29.31
CA LEU A 260 7.11 3.16 -28.38
C LEU A 260 7.37 4.52 -27.71
N GLY A 261 7.08 5.57 -28.48
CA GLY A 261 7.30 6.97 -28.09
C GLY A 261 6.33 7.49 -27.00
N PRO A 262 6.53 8.73 -26.52
CA PRO A 262 5.78 9.29 -25.40
C PRO A 262 4.27 9.36 -25.66
N GLU A 263 3.86 9.62 -26.90
CA GLU A 263 2.46 9.65 -27.30
C GLU A 263 1.80 8.28 -27.27
N GLN A 264 2.50 7.24 -27.74
CA GLN A 264 2.05 5.85 -27.69
C GLN A 264 1.98 5.35 -26.23
N VAL A 265 3.00 5.66 -25.42
CA VAL A 265 3.00 5.36 -23.98
C VAL A 265 1.79 5.99 -23.30
N ARG A 266 1.53 7.27 -23.53
CA ARG A 266 0.40 7.99 -22.94
C ARG A 266 -0.94 7.35 -23.30
N ARG A 267 -1.10 6.94 -24.57
CA ARG A 267 -2.28 6.19 -25.03
C ARG A 267 -2.40 4.85 -24.31
N LEU A 268 -1.34 4.05 -24.25
CA LEU A 268 -1.32 2.78 -23.53
C LEU A 268 -1.67 2.95 -22.05
N GLN A 269 -1.13 3.95 -21.37
CA GLN A 269 -1.41 4.23 -19.96
C GLN A 269 -2.90 4.46 -19.66
N SER A 270 -3.67 4.93 -20.64
CA SER A 270 -5.13 5.13 -20.51
C SER A 270 -5.96 3.89 -20.81
N ALA A 271 -5.35 2.83 -21.35
CA ALA A 271 -6.05 1.63 -21.78
C ALA A 271 -6.50 0.77 -20.59
N PRO A 272 -7.72 0.21 -20.60
CA PRO A 272 -8.10 -0.82 -19.66
C PRO A 272 -7.36 -2.11 -19.96
N PHE A 273 -7.06 -2.88 -18.91
CA PHE A 273 -6.21 -4.06 -19.01
C PHE A 273 -6.63 -5.17 -18.05
N SER A 274 -6.22 -6.39 -18.40
CA SER A 274 -6.23 -7.56 -17.53
C SER A 274 -4.89 -8.27 -17.63
N LEU A 275 -4.18 -8.37 -16.51
CA LEU A 275 -2.93 -9.10 -16.35
C LEU A 275 -3.22 -10.40 -15.58
N GLN A 276 -2.87 -11.53 -16.15
CA GLN A 276 -3.02 -12.84 -15.52
C GLN A 276 -1.69 -13.58 -15.52
N LEU A 277 -1.46 -14.33 -14.44
CA LEU A 277 -0.38 -15.30 -14.36
C LEU A 277 -0.97 -16.70 -14.43
N GLN A 278 -0.44 -17.53 -15.30
CA GLN A 278 -0.86 -18.92 -15.47
C GLN A 278 0.31 -19.85 -15.11
N ALA A 279 0.13 -20.70 -14.10
CA ALA A 279 1.09 -21.74 -13.75
C ALA A 279 1.29 -22.70 -14.93
N GLN A 280 2.54 -23.13 -15.13
CA GLN A 280 2.92 -24.08 -16.18
C GLN A 280 3.38 -25.38 -15.52
N PRO A 281 2.69 -26.51 -15.75
CA PRO A 281 3.08 -27.79 -15.15
C PRO A 281 4.33 -28.37 -15.78
N GLU A 282 4.62 -28.02 -17.04
CA GLU A 282 5.68 -28.58 -17.85
C GLU A 282 6.40 -27.49 -18.65
N GLY A 283 7.61 -27.80 -19.11
CA GLY A 283 8.40 -26.93 -19.96
C GLY A 283 9.39 -26.03 -19.19
N PRO A 284 10.06 -25.11 -19.91
CA PRO A 284 11.15 -24.31 -19.35
C PRO A 284 10.69 -23.15 -18.46
N TYR A 285 9.39 -22.89 -18.37
CA TYR A 285 8.81 -21.81 -17.57
C TYR A 285 7.99 -22.39 -16.44
N ARG A 286 8.07 -21.79 -15.24
CA ARG A 286 7.19 -22.13 -14.11
C ARG A 286 5.79 -21.49 -14.24
N ALA A 287 5.72 -20.36 -14.94
CA ALA A 287 4.49 -19.63 -15.17
C ALA A 287 4.59 -18.80 -16.47
N GLY A 288 3.45 -18.56 -17.12
CA GLY A 288 3.30 -17.66 -18.25
C GLY A 288 2.54 -16.40 -17.83
N LEU A 289 2.99 -15.24 -18.31
CA LEU A 289 2.37 -13.94 -18.05
C LEU A 289 1.53 -13.54 -19.25
N GLN A 290 0.29 -13.11 -19.02
CA GLN A 290 -0.65 -12.72 -20.06
C GLN A 290 -1.19 -11.33 -19.76
N LEU A 291 -0.98 -10.38 -20.66
CA LEU A 291 -1.50 -9.02 -20.58
C LEU A 291 -2.45 -8.79 -21.75
N LEU A 292 -3.74 -8.71 -21.45
CA LEU A 292 -4.75 -8.28 -22.40
C LEU A 292 -5.01 -6.78 -22.22
N VAL A 293 -4.97 -6.02 -23.31
CA VAL A 293 -5.17 -4.56 -23.32
C VAL A 293 -6.17 -4.20 -24.40
N ARG A 294 -7.13 -3.31 -24.09
CA ARG A 294 -7.96 -2.66 -25.11
C ARG A 294 -7.26 -1.41 -25.61
N LEU A 295 -6.70 -1.49 -26.80
CA LEU A 295 -5.87 -0.44 -27.37
C LEU A 295 -6.73 0.73 -27.86
N PRO A 296 -6.44 1.97 -27.43
CA PRO A 296 -7.21 3.13 -27.88
C PRO A 296 -6.80 3.57 -29.29
N GLY A 297 -7.76 4.11 -30.03
CA GLY A 297 -7.54 4.67 -31.37
C GLY A 297 -7.50 3.61 -32.48
N GLU A 298 -6.89 3.95 -33.61
CA GLU A 298 -6.92 3.10 -34.80
C GLU A 298 -5.94 1.92 -34.72
N ARG A 299 -6.42 0.72 -35.06
CA ARG A 299 -5.62 -0.51 -35.14
C ARG A 299 -4.39 -0.37 -36.05
N SER A 300 -4.51 0.38 -37.15
CA SER A 300 -3.43 0.60 -38.13
C SER A 300 -2.15 1.17 -37.50
N LEU A 301 -2.29 2.01 -36.47
CA LEU A 301 -1.19 2.59 -35.71
C LEU A 301 -0.45 1.52 -34.90
N TRP A 302 -1.21 0.66 -34.22
CA TRP A 302 -0.67 -0.44 -33.42
C TRP A 302 -0.06 -1.53 -34.29
N ASP A 303 -0.65 -1.85 -35.44
CA ASP A 303 -0.07 -2.79 -36.40
C ASP A 303 1.26 -2.29 -36.97
N ARG A 304 1.42 -0.97 -37.15
CA ARG A 304 2.72 -0.38 -37.52
C ARG A 304 3.74 -0.58 -36.41
N TRP A 305 3.39 -0.24 -35.17
CA TRP A 305 4.26 -0.47 -34.02
C TRP A 305 4.65 -1.94 -33.85
N LEU A 306 3.71 -2.89 -33.99
CA LEU A 306 4.01 -4.32 -33.89
C LEU A 306 4.95 -4.81 -35.01
N ARG A 307 4.89 -4.22 -36.21
CA ARG A 307 5.87 -4.51 -37.27
C ARG A 307 7.26 -4.00 -36.90
N ASP A 308 7.36 -2.77 -36.40
CA ASP A 308 8.64 -2.19 -35.98
C ASP A 308 9.24 -2.98 -34.80
N LEU A 309 8.40 -3.36 -33.82
CA LEU A 309 8.78 -4.25 -32.73
C LEU A 309 9.27 -5.60 -33.24
N SER A 310 8.60 -6.18 -34.25
CA SER A 310 9.03 -7.44 -34.85
C SER A 310 10.46 -7.35 -35.41
N ALA A 311 10.74 -6.29 -36.18
CA ALA A 311 12.08 -6.09 -36.75
C ALA A 311 13.14 -5.92 -35.65
N ALA A 312 12.81 -5.19 -34.57
CA ALA A 312 13.72 -5.02 -33.43
C ALA A 312 14.01 -6.34 -32.69
N LEU A 313 13.02 -7.24 -32.57
CA LEU A 313 13.18 -8.55 -31.95
C LEU A 313 13.98 -9.52 -32.83
N GLU A 314 13.78 -9.49 -34.15
CA GLU A 314 14.57 -10.26 -35.12
C GLU A 314 16.04 -9.84 -35.10
N GLN A 315 16.32 -8.53 -35.02
CA GLN A 315 17.68 -8.00 -34.84
C GLN A 315 18.35 -8.42 -33.53
N GLN A 316 17.56 -8.81 -32.52
CA GLN A 316 18.03 -9.34 -31.24
C GLN A 316 18.19 -10.87 -31.25
N GLY A 317 18.03 -11.51 -32.41
CA GLY A 317 18.21 -12.95 -32.58
C GLY A 317 16.99 -13.81 -32.26
N LEU A 318 15.80 -13.20 -32.08
CA LEU A 318 14.57 -13.97 -31.92
C LEU A 318 13.98 -14.34 -33.28
N THR A 319 13.48 -15.56 -33.39
CA THR A 319 12.83 -16.05 -34.61
C THR A 319 11.32 -15.88 -34.49
N ARG A 320 10.70 -15.32 -35.54
CA ARG A 320 9.26 -15.11 -35.62
C ARG A 320 8.57 -16.29 -36.29
N SER A 321 7.46 -16.74 -35.72
CA SER A 321 6.51 -17.67 -36.36
C SER A 321 5.10 -17.08 -36.35
N GLN A 322 4.35 -17.27 -37.44
CA GLN A 322 2.96 -16.83 -37.57
C GLN A 322 2.06 -18.02 -37.92
N PRO A 323 1.66 -18.84 -36.93
CA PRO A 323 0.85 -20.02 -37.18
C PRO A 323 -0.60 -19.71 -37.57
N ALA A 324 -1.09 -18.50 -37.27
CA ALA A 324 -2.43 -18.05 -37.62
C ALA A 324 -2.46 -16.53 -37.84
N SER A 325 -3.46 -16.05 -38.59
CA SER A 325 -3.66 -14.62 -38.79
C SER A 325 -3.80 -13.89 -37.45
N GLY A 326 -3.03 -12.82 -37.27
CA GLY A 326 -3.03 -12.02 -36.05
C GLY A 326 -2.29 -12.64 -34.86
N LEU A 327 -1.72 -13.84 -34.97
CA LEU A 327 -0.89 -14.49 -33.95
C LEU A 327 0.58 -14.48 -34.37
N SER A 328 1.44 -13.88 -33.55
CA SER A 328 2.90 -13.92 -33.70
C SER A 328 3.52 -14.57 -32.48
N LEU A 329 4.34 -15.60 -32.73
CA LEU A 329 5.15 -16.30 -31.72
C LEU A 329 6.61 -15.95 -31.92
N TRP A 330 7.33 -15.84 -30.80
CA TRP A 330 8.75 -15.56 -30.76
C TRP A 330 9.47 -16.71 -30.07
N SER A 331 10.51 -17.23 -30.71
CA SER A 331 11.35 -18.30 -30.16
C SER A 331 12.82 -17.93 -30.16
N ARG A 332 13.58 -18.55 -29.26
CA ARG A 332 15.05 -18.54 -29.27
C ARG A 332 15.58 -19.54 -30.32
N GLU A 333 16.90 -19.55 -30.49
CA GLU A 333 17.61 -20.47 -31.40
C GLU A 333 17.33 -21.96 -31.09
N ASP A 334 17.07 -22.30 -29.83
CA ASP A 334 16.69 -23.63 -29.36
C ASP A 334 15.23 -24.01 -29.66
N ALA A 335 14.53 -23.20 -30.48
CA ALA A 335 13.11 -23.29 -30.79
C ALA A 335 12.16 -23.14 -29.57
N ALA A 336 12.66 -22.79 -28.39
CA ALA A 336 11.81 -22.54 -27.23
C ALA A 336 11.04 -21.22 -27.40
N VAL A 337 9.71 -21.30 -27.40
CA VAL A 337 8.83 -20.12 -27.46
C VAL A 337 8.98 -19.30 -26.19
N VAL A 338 9.38 -18.04 -26.33
CA VAL A 338 9.57 -17.09 -25.22
C VAL A 338 8.37 -16.18 -25.00
N GLY A 339 7.50 -16.05 -25.98
CA GLY A 339 6.32 -15.19 -25.89
C GLY A 339 5.73 -14.89 -27.26
N GLY A 340 4.83 -13.92 -27.28
CA GLY A 340 4.09 -13.59 -28.48
C GLY A 340 3.03 -12.53 -28.25
N TRP A 341 2.30 -12.24 -29.32
CA TRP A 341 1.10 -11.45 -29.25
C TRP A 341 0.03 -11.99 -30.18
N ARG A 342 -1.22 -11.76 -29.80
CA ARG A 342 -2.41 -12.17 -30.55
C ARG A 342 -3.46 -11.07 -30.53
N TRP A 343 -3.96 -10.71 -31.71
CA TRP A 343 -5.20 -9.96 -31.83
C TRP A 343 -6.38 -10.87 -31.52
N LEU A 344 -7.21 -10.53 -30.52
CA LEU A 344 -8.42 -11.29 -30.19
C LEU A 344 -9.64 -10.72 -30.92
N ASN A 345 -9.79 -9.40 -30.86
CA ASN A 345 -10.84 -8.63 -31.51
C ASN A 345 -10.22 -7.41 -32.23
N GLY A 346 -11.05 -6.51 -32.77
CA GLY A 346 -10.59 -5.36 -33.56
C GLY A 346 -9.64 -4.39 -32.83
N ASP A 347 -9.75 -4.31 -31.50
CA ASP A 347 -9.03 -3.37 -30.63
C ASP A 347 -8.37 -4.05 -29.40
N GLU A 348 -8.49 -5.37 -29.27
CA GLU A 348 -7.98 -6.11 -28.12
C GLU A 348 -6.70 -6.89 -28.49
N LEU A 349 -5.59 -6.47 -27.87
CA LEU A 349 -4.28 -7.09 -28.05
C LEU A 349 -3.89 -7.88 -26.81
N LEU A 350 -3.67 -9.18 -26.99
CA LEU A 350 -3.07 -10.06 -25.99
C LEU A 350 -1.55 -10.09 -26.21
N LEU A 351 -0.80 -9.67 -25.21
CA LEU A 351 0.65 -9.82 -25.10
C LEU A 351 0.93 -10.94 -24.11
N PHE A 352 1.86 -11.85 -24.40
CA PHE A 352 2.21 -12.89 -23.45
C PHE A 352 3.71 -13.23 -23.44
N LEU A 353 4.19 -13.63 -22.27
CA LEU A 353 5.53 -14.17 -22.04
C LEU A 353 5.39 -15.62 -21.57
N GLY A 354 6.19 -16.51 -22.16
CA GLY A 354 6.07 -17.96 -22.02
C GLY A 354 5.26 -18.60 -23.16
N PRO A 355 4.66 -19.79 -22.92
CA PRO A 355 3.98 -20.54 -23.99
C PRO A 355 2.72 -19.83 -24.49
N ASN A 356 2.29 -20.18 -25.72
CA ASN A 356 1.07 -19.65 -26.33
C ASN A 356 -0.16 -19.98 -25.45
N PRO A 357 -0.89 -18.97 -24.96
CA PRO A 357 -2.03 -19.21 -24.08
C PRO A 357 -3.23 -19.79 -24.83
N LEU A 358 -3.69 -20.97 -24.40
CA LEU A 358 -4.89 -21.62 -24.91
C LEU A 358 -6.17 -20.84 -24.58
N LYS A 359 -6.21 -20.18 -23.42
CA LYS A 359 -7.31 -19.33 -22.96
C LYS A 359 -6.80 -17.92 -22.76
N ALA A 360 -7.51 -16.94 -23.32
CA ALA A 360 -7.21 -15.54 -23.11
C ALA A 360 -7.90 -15.02 -21.83
N PRO A 361 -7.31 -14.00 -21.15
CA PRO A 361 -7.98 -13.25 -20.10
C PRO A 361 -9.27 -12.59 -20.61
N SER A 362 -10.14 -12.18 -19.69
CA SER A 362 -11.30 -11.33 -20.00
C SER A 362 -11.06 -9.90 -19.54
N LEU A 363 -11.36 -8.91 -20.38
CA LEU A 363 -11.41 -7.50 -19.99
C LEU A 363 -12.75 -7.19 -19.30
N ALA A 364 -12.84 -7.51 -18.01
CA ALA A 364 -13.97 -7.15 -17.18
C ALA A 364 -13.58 -5.99 -16.25
N ASP A 365 -14.34 -4.89 -16.30
CA ASP A 365 -14.08 -3.74 -15.43
C ASP A 365 -14.19 -4.12 -13.95
N PRO A 366 -13.32 -3.57 -13.08
CA PRO A 366 -13.45 -3.76 -11.64
C PRO A 366 -14.78 -3.16 -11.14
N VAL A 367 -15.51 -3.92 -10.33
CA VAL A 367 -16.79 -3.46 -9.77
C VAL A 367 -16.53 -2.46 -8.67
N ALA A 368 -17.03 -1.23 -8.84
CA ALA A 368 -16.90 -0.15 -7.86
C ALA A 368 -15.45 0.23 -7.50
N ALA A 369 -14.44 -0.11 -8.31
CA ALA A 369 -13.05 0.24 -8.09
C ALA A 369 -12.37 0.62 -9.42
N ASP A 370 -11.20 1.24 -9.35
CA ASP A 370 -10.41 1.56 -10.55
C ASP A 370 -9.51 0.38 -10.94
N TRP A 371 -9.12 -0.43 -9.96
CA TRP A 371 -8.37 -1.66 -10.14
C TRP A 371 -8.72 -2.69 -9.06
N GLN A 372 -8.53 -3.96 -9.40
CA GLN A 372 -8.69 -5.08 -8.48
C GLN A 372 -7.62 -6.14 -8.74
N LEU A 373 -7.02 -6.62 -7.67
CA LEU A 373 -6.01 -7.65 -7.62
C LEU A 373 -6.59 -8.88 -6.89
N LEU A 374 -6.62 -10.01 -7.57
CA LEU A 374 -6.92 -11.32 -7.01
C LEU A 374 -5.64 -12.16 -7.01
N LEU A 375 -5.38 -12.80 -5.87
CA LEU A 375 -4.19 -13.59 -5.65
C LEU A 375 -4.54 -14.89 -4.94
N GLN A 376 -3.78 -15.94 -5.25
CA GLN A 376 -3.64 -17.14 -4.45
C GLN A 376 -2.22 -17.21 -3.89
N PRO A 377 -1.98 -16.61 -2.71
CA PRO A 377 -0.63 -16.47 -2.19
C PRO A 377 0.11 -17.79 -2.04
N GLN A 378 -0.56 -18.85 -1.58
CA GLN A 378 0.06 -20.18 -1.47
C GLN A 378 0.54 -20.74 -2.81
N ALA A 379 -0.24 -20.59 -3.87
CA ALA A 379 0.15 -21.05 -5.20
C ALA A 379 1.32 -20.22 -5.76
N LEU A 380 1.34 -18.91 -5.50
CA LEU A 380 2.48 -18.05 -5.87
C LEU A 380 3.74 -18.38 -5.06
N ASP A 381 3.62 -18.73 -3.78
CA ASP A 381 4.73 -19.13 -2.92
C ASP A 381 5.34 -20.46 -3.39
N GLN A 382 4.51 -21.43 -3.80
CA GLN A 382 4.94 -22.69 -4.40
C GLN A 382 5.70 -22.50 -5.72
N LEU A 383 5.36 -21.45 -6.46
CA LEU A 383 6.07 -21.07 -7.69
C LEU A 383 7.33 -20.23 -7.42
N GLU A 384 7.62 -19.91 -6.16
CA GLU A 384 8.71 -19.00 -5.74
C GLU A 384 8.57 -17.58 -6.30
N LEU A 385 7.33 -17.12 -6.55
CA LEU A 385 7.03 -15.82 -7.13
C LEU A 385 6.60 -14.76 -6.10
N LEU A 386 6.44 -15.15 -4.83
CA LEU A 386 6.21 -14.20 -3.75
C LEU A 386 7.53 -13.64 -3.21
N PRO A 387 7.61 -12.32 -2.97
CA PRO A 387 8.75 -11.73 -2.29
C PRO A 387 9.01 -12.37 -0.91
N PRO A 388 10.27 -12.59 -0.53
CA PRO A 388 10.61 -13.18 0.76
C PRO A 388 10.15 -12.31 1.93
N GLY A 389 10.09 -10.99 1.76
CA GLY A 389 9.69 -10.02 2.77
C GLY A 389 8.19 -9.98 3.11
N LEU A 390 7.33 -10.70 2.36
CA LEU A 390 5.90 -10.74 2.69
C LEU A 390 5.64 -11.48 4.02
N PRO A 391 4.69 -11.00 4.84
CA PRO A 391 4.32 -11.67 6.09
C PRO A 391 3.86 -13.11 5.89
N LEU A 392 4.21 -14.01 6.82
CA LEU A 392 3.81 -15.42 6.77
C LEU A 392 2.28 -15.62 6.67
N VAL A 393 1.51 -14.74 7.30
CA VAL A 393 0.04 -14.78 7.22
C VAL A 393 -0.46 -14.55 5.79
N VAL A 394 0.20 -13.69 5.02
CA VAL A 394 -0.11 -13.45 3.61
C VAL A 394 0.30 -14.65 2.77
N LYS A 395 1.54 -15.14 2.92
CA LYS A 395 2.04 -16.30 2.16
C LYS A 395 1.19 -17.56 2.37
N ARG A 396 0.65 -17.74 3.59
CA ARG A 396 -0.17 -18.89 3.97
C ARG A 396 -1.66 -18.68 3.72
N ALA A 397 -2.10 -17.57 3.15
CA ALA A 397 -3.50 -17.37 2.84
C ALA A 397 -3.95 -18.17 1.61
N SER A 398 -5.19 -18.65 1.63
CA SER A 398 -5.78 -19.36 0.48
C SER A 398 -6.12 -18.39 -0.65
N GLN A 399 -6.64 -17.21 -0.30
CA GLN A 399 -7.06 -16.21 -1.26
C GLN A 399 -6.86 -14.80 -0.70
N LEU A 400 -6.52 -13.88 -1.59
CA LEU A 400 -6.33 -12.47 -1.30
C LEU A 400 -7.00 -11.63 -2.39
N VAL A 401 -7.88 -10.72 -1.99
CA VAL A 401 -8.48 -9.72 -2.88
C VAL A 401 -8.14 -8.33 -2.37
N LEU A 402 -7.53 -7.51 -3.21
CA LEU A 402 -7.30 -6.09 -3.00
C LEU A 402 -8.00 -5.29 -4.09
N GLN A 403 -8.47 -4.10 -3.75
CA GLN A 403 -8.97 -3.16 -4.72
C GLN A 403 -8.64 -1.73 -4.30
N GLY A 404 -8.53 -0.85 -5.29
CA GLY A 404 -8.26 0.55 -5.06
C GLY A 404 -8.96 1.48 -6.03
N ARG A 405 -9.09 2.73 -5.59
CA ARG A 405 -9.73 3.82 -6.35
C ARG A 405 -8.97 5.12 -6.11
N GLY A 406 -8.69 5.84 -7.17
CA GLY A 406 -7.91 7.08 -7.18
C GLY A 406 -6.51 6.89 -7.79
N SER A 407 -5.97 7.99 -8.33
CA SER A 407 -4.65 8.02 -8.98
C SER A 407 -3.62 8.90 -8.26
N GLY A 408 -4.02 9.52 -7.14
CA GLY A 408 -3.20 10.40 -6.29
C GLY A 408 -3.36 10.01 -4.82
N SER A 409 -4.54 10.29 -4.24
CA SER A 409 -4.98 9.66 -2.99
C SER A 409 -5.86 8.47 -3.32
N THR A 410 -5.45 7.30 -2.84
CA THR A 410 -6.01 6.01 -3.21
C THR A 410 -6.77 5.45 -2.02
N ALA A 411 -8.09 5.27 -2.16
CA ALA A 411 -8.84 4.44 -1.22
C ALA A 411 -8.45 2.98 -1.46
N LEU A 412 -8.24 2.22 -0.39
CA LEU A 412 -7.89 0.81 -0.42
C LEU A 412 -8.89 -0.01 0.38
N SER A 413 -9.21 -1.20 -0.11
CA SER A 413 -9.90 -2.22 0.69
C SER A 413 -9.45 -3.61 0.27
N GLY A 414 -9.61 -4.57 1.18
CA GLY A 414 -9.28 -5.95 0.84
C GLY A 414 -9.73 -6.97 1.87
N ARG A 415 -9.56 -8.23 1.46
CA ARG A 415 -9.92 -9.43 2.20
C ARG A 415 -8.87 -10.51 1.97
N LEU A 416 -8.38 -11.10 3.06
CA LEU A 416 -7.43 -12.20 3.09
C LEU A 416 -8.09 -13.39 3.78
N GLU A 417 -8.24 -14.52 3.09
CA GLU A 417 -8.75 -15.75 3.67
C GLU A 417 -7.63 -16.62 4.23
N LEU A 418 -7.81 -17.02 5.47
CA LEU A 418 -6.97 -17.97 6.19
C LEU A 418 -7.58 -19.37 6.06
N ARG A 419 -6.74 -20.40 6.14
CA ARG A 419 -7.20 -21.80 6.11
C ARG A 419 -7.99 -22.19 7.35
#